data_AF-A0A1V8S9W8-F1
#
_entry.id   AF-A0A1V8S9W8-F1
#
_cell.length_a   1.000
_cell.length_b   1.000
_cell.length_c   1.000
_cell.angle_alpha   90.00
_cell.angle_beta   90.00
_cell.angle_gamma   90.00
#
_symmetry.space_group_name_H-M   'P 1'
#
loop_
_entity.id
_entity.type
_entity.pdbx_description
1 polymer ?
#
loop_
_entity_poly.entity_id
_entity_poly.type
_entity_poly.pdbx_seq_one_letter_code
_entity_poly.pdbx_strand_id
1 'polypeptide(L)'
;MTKWYSSKTVYRSETGKVYHGAEEMKAWMTELFYSFEANKHIPEYYVQYKVDGATKIHVGFRRLLWIKGNTGPEPDTDTPVAWICEIGPADDPDAYLGLQFKTSSIHWDKTQTVALLKKKLPSDL
;
A
#
# COMPACT_ATOMS: atom_id res chain seq x y z
N MET A 1 -4.36 -8.23 9.59
CA MET A 1 -3.30 -7.19 9.41
C MET A 1 -2.10 -7.46 10.30
N THR A 2 -2.31 -7.82 11.56
CA THR A 2 -1.27 -8.15 12.55
C THR A 2 -0.33 -9.30 12.17
N LYS A 3 -0.78 -10.25 11.33
CA LYS A 3 0.10 -11.28 10.75
C LYS A 3 1.34 -10.70 10.03
N TRP A 4 1.19 -9.52 9.41
CA TRP A 4 2.22 -8.92 8.56
C TRP A 4 2.76 -7.60 9.12
N TYR A 5 1.92 -6.82 9.79
CA TYR A 5 2.27 -5.52 10.35
C TYR A 5 2.26 -5.57 11.86
N SER A 6 3.24 -4.94 12.50
CA SER A 6 3.25 -4.75 13.94
C SER A 6 2.00 -4.00 14.39
N SER A 7 1.45 -4.34 15.56
CA SER A 7 0.41 -3.55 16.22
C SER A 7 0.83 -2.10 16.46
N LYS A 8 2.14 -1.83 16.52
CA LYS A 8 2.77 -0.52 16.69
C LYS A 8 3.38 0.04 15.40
N THR A 9 3.03 -0.53 14.24
CA THR A 9 3.60 -0.11 12.96
C THR A 9 3.36 1.38 12.71
N VAL A 10 4.31 2.07 12.07
CA VAL A 10 4.11 3.44 11.60
C VAL A 10 4.02 3.40 10.08
N TYR A 11 2.87 3.77 9.54
CA TYR A 11 2.63 3.86 8.11
C TYR A 11 2.62 5.32 7.65
N ARG A 12 3.27 5.61 6.52
CA ARG A 12 3.28 6.94 5.87
C ARG A 12 2.68 6.85 4.47
N SER A 13 1.64 7.63 4.19
CA SER A 13 1.10 7.77 2.84
C SER A 13 2.02 8.61 1.96
N GLU A 14 1.67 8.68 0.67
CA GLU A 14 2.35 9.52 -0.31
C GLU A 14 2.24 11.02 -0.03
N THR A 15 1.22 11.44 0.74
CA THR A 15 1.01 12.82 1.16
C THR A 15 1.75 13.17 2.46
N GLY A 16 2.51 12.21 3.03
CA GLY A 16 3.18 12.38 4.31
C GLY A 16 2.27 12.23 5.54
N LYS A 17 0.98 11.90 5.35
CA LYS A 17 0.08 11.57 6.46
C LYS A 17 0.57 10.29 7.15
N VAL A 18 0.56 10.31 8.47
CA VAL A 18 1.05 9.21 9.31
C VAL A 18 -0.14 8.49 9.93
N TYR A 19 -0.10 7.15 9.90
CA TYR A 19 -1.07 6.28 10.55
C TYR A 19 -0.34 5.40 11.55
N HIS A 20 -0.89 5.28 12.75
CA HIS A 20 -0.30 4.60 13.89
C HIS A 20 -1.02 3.29 14.18
N GLY A 21 -0.29 2.19 14.02
CA GLY A 21 -0.77 0.84 14.26
C GLY A 21 -1.52 0.22 13.09
N ALA A 22 -1.73 -1.08 13.20
CA ALA A 22 -2.27 -1.89 12.11
C ALA A 22 -3.73 -1.55 11.77
N GLU A 23 -4.53 -1.12 12.75
CA GLU A 23 -5.95 -0.82 12.56
C GLU A 23 -6.19 0.51 11.85
N GLU A 24 -5.46 1.58 12.22
CA GLU A 24 -5.59 2.89 11.55
C GLU A 24 -5.18 2.80 10.08
N MET A 25 -4.05 2.12 9.81
CA MET A 25 -3.60 1.82 8.46
C MET A 25 -4.63 0.98 7.69
N LYS A 26 -5.26 -0.02 8.32
CA LYS A 26 -6.29 -0.85 7.69
C LYS A 26 -7.50 -0.02 7.28
N ALA A 27 -8.02 0.81 8.19
CA ALA A 27 -9.16 1.68 7.90
C ALA A 27 -8.86 2.58 6.69
N TRP A 28 -7.71 3.23 6.68
CA TRP A 28 -7.29 4.05 5.54
C TRP A 28 -7.12 3.26 4.24
N MET A 29 -6.50 2.08 4.25
CA MET A 29 -6.39 1.25 3.05
C MET A 29 -7.75 0.79 2.54
N THR A 30 -8.68 0.46 3.44
CA THR A 30 -10.05 0.11 3.08
C THR A 30 -10.74 1.26 2.37
N GLU A 31 -10.65 2.49 2.89
CA GLU A 31 -11.20 3.67 2.23
C GLU A 31 -10.53 3.95 0.87
N LEU A 32 -9.20 3.92 0.84
CA LEU A 32 -8.41 4.16 -0.37
C LEU A 32 -8.80 3.22 -1.50
N PHE A 33 -8.96 1.94 -1.20
CA PHE A 33 -9.27 0.94 -2.21
C PHE A 33 -10.77 0.72 -2.45
N TYR A 34 -11.64 1.40 -1.70
CA TYR A 34 -13.09 1.26 -1.83
C TYR A 34 -13.62 1.64 -3.22
N SER A 35 -12.94 2.53 -3.93
CA SER A 35 -13.38 3.00 -5.26
C SER A 35 -13.04 2.04 -6.41
N PHE A 36 -12.35 0.93 -6.12
CA PHE A 36 -11.86 0.00 -7.13
C PHE A 36 -12.56 -1.36 -7.02
N GLU A 37 -12.91 -1.92 -8.18
CA GLU A 37 -13.43 -3.28 -8.33
C GLU A 37 -12.32 -4.31 -8.08
N ALA A 38 -11.13 -4.04 -8.63
CA ALA A 38 -9.98 -4.90 -8.52
C ALA A 38 -8.67 -4.09 -8.48
N ASN A 39 -7.65 -4.70 -7.87
CA ASN A 39 -6.30 -4.16 -7.76
C ASN A 39 -5.31 -5.30 -7.97
N LYS A 40 -4.30 -5.08 -8.81
CA LYS A 40 -3.20 -6.02 -9.04
C LYS A 40 -1.86 -5.30 -8.94
N HIS A 41 -0.92 -5.87 -8.19
CA HIS A 41 0.46 -5.42 -8.15
C HIS A 41 1.32 -6.31 -9.05
N ILE A 42 2.12 -5.70 -9.92
CA ILE A 42 3.13 -6.36 -10.74
C ILE A 42 4.48 -5.89 -10.22
N PRO A 43 5.25 -6.74 -9.51
CA PRO A 43 6.57 -6.38 -9.02
C PRO A 43 7.51 -6.01 -10.16
N GLU A 44 8.25 -4.92 -9.99
CA GLU A 44 9.26 -4.44 -10.95
C GLU A 44 10.68 -4.59 -10.40
N TYR A 45 10.87 -4.29 -9.12
CA TYR A 45 12.15 -4.49 -8.45
C TYR A 45 11.98 -4.77 -6.97
N TYR A 46 13.00 -5.41 -6.40
CA TYR A 46 13.12 -5.71 -4.98
C TYR A 46 14.56 -5.45 -4.56
N VAL A 47 14.75 -4.62 -3.54
CA VAL A 47 16.06 -4.34 -2.94
C VAL A 47 15.93 -4.48 -1.44
N GLN A 48 16.78 -5.30 -0.84
CA GLN A 48 16.87 -5.47 0.61
C GLN A 48 18.26 -5.07 1.08
N TYR A 49 18.33 -4.26 2.13
CA TYR A 49 19.58 -3.74 2.66
C TYR A 49 19.50 -3.47 4.16
N LYS A 50 20.65 -3.22 4.78
CA LYS A 50 20.76 -2.89 6.20
C LYS A 50 21.06 -1.41 6.39
N VAL A 51 20.37 -0.76 7.32
CA VAL A 51 20.63 0.61 7.77
C VAL A 51 20.57 0.60 9.29
N ASP A 52 21.66 0.99 9.96
CA ASP A 52 21.74 1.06 11.42
C ASP A 52 21.24 -0.21 12.14
N GLY A 53 21.58 -1.38 11.58
CA GLY A 53 21.17 -2.70 12.07
C GLY A 53 19.77 -3.15 11.64
N ALA A 54 18.89 -2.24 11.23
CA ALA A 54 17.55 -2.53 10.74
C ALA A 54 17.56 -3.08 9.31
N THR A 55 16.68 -4.04 9.01
CA THR A 55 16.47 -4.52 7.63
C THR A 55 15.45 -3.62 6.93
N LYS A 56 15.88 -2.95 5.87
CA LYS A 56 15.03 -2.18 4.98
C LYS A 56 14.75 -2.98 3.72
N ILE A 57 13.55 -2.82 3.19
CA ILE A 57 13.14 -3.33 1.90
C ILE A 57 12.63 -2.14 1.09
N HIS A 58 13.05 -2.06 -0.17
CA HIS A 58 12.50 -1.17 -1.16
C HIS A 58 11.96 -2.02 -2.32
N VAL A 59 10.66 -1.91 -2.57
CA VAL A 59 9.97 -2.64 -3.63
C VAL A 59 9.33 -1.64 -4.58
N GLY A 60 9.53 -1.84 -5.88
CA GLY A 60 8.77 -1.16 -6.92
C GLY A 60 7.73 -2.09 -7.50
N PHE A 61 6.54 -1.59 -7.75
CA PHE A 61 5.53 -2.32 -8.51
C PHE A 61 4.68 -1.39 -9.36
N ARG A 62 4.22 -1.91 -10.49
CA ARG A 62 3.06 -1.37 -11.19
C ARG A 62 1.79 -1.78 -10.48
N ARG A 63 0.92 -0.82 -10.22
CA ARG A 63 -0.40 -1.02 -9.62
C ARG A 63 -1.46 -0.82 -10.69
N LEU A 64 -2.04 -1.92 -11.12
CA LEU A 64 -3.17 -1.94 -12.04
C LEU A 64 -4.46 -1.82 -11.24
N LEU A 65 -5.33 -0.88 -11.62
CA LEU A 65 -6.57 -0.59 -10.92
C LEU A 65 -7.76 -0.63 -11.89
N TRP A 66 -8.81 -1.32 -11.47
CA TRP A 66 -10.11 -1.33 -12.11
C TRP A 66 -11.05 -0.50 -11.25
N ILE A 67 -11.62 0.57 -11.79
CA ILE A 67 -12.60 1.38 -11.07
C ILE A 67 -13.88 0.55 -10.95
N LYS A 68 -14.64 0.75 -9.86
CA LYS A 68 -15.95 0.10 -9.65
C LYS A 68 -16.80 0.13 -10.93
N GLY A 69 -17.32 -1.04 -11.30
CA GLY A 69 -18.09 -1.25 -12.54
C GLY A 69 -17.25 -1.69 -13.75
N ASN A 70 -15.92 -1.63 -13.70
CA ASN A 70 -15.06 -2.25 -14.70
C ASN A 70 -14.73 -3.70 -14.31
N THR A 71 -15.45 -4.66 -14.89
CA THR A 71 -15.21 -6.10 -14.73
C THR A 71 -14.46 -6.71 -15.93
N GLY A 72 -13.93 -5.87 -16.82
CA GLY A 72 -13.20 -6.29 -18.01
C GLY A 72 -11.76 -6.74 -17.70
N PRO A 73 -11.07 -7.34 -18.68
CA PRO A 73 -9.69 -7.80 -18.49
C PRO A 73 -8.67 -6.66 -18.40
N GLU A 74 -8.99 -5.46 -18.90
CA GLU A 74 -8.09 -4.32 -18.96
C GLU A 74 -8.31 -3.34 -17.79
N PRO A 75 -7.24 -2.89 -17.11
CA PRO A 75 -7.35 -1.91 -16.03
C PRO A 75 -7.68 -0.51 -16.56
N ASP A 76 -8.30 0.31 -15.71
CA ASP A 76 -8.52 1.73 -16.01
C ASP A 76 -7.23 2.54 -15.84
N THR A 77 -6.37 2.15 -14.90
CA THR A 77 -5.08 2.80 -14.67
C THR A 77 -3.98 1.83 -14.36
N ASP A 78 -2.77 2.24 -14.71
CA ASP A 78 -1.52 1.60 -14.39
C ASP A 78 -0.58 2.63 -13.76
N THR A 79 -0.31 2.43 -12.47
CA THR A 79 0.37 3.44 -11.64
C THR A 79 1.67 2.88 -11.07
N PRO A 80 2.82 3.52 -11.27
CA PRO A 80 4.05 3.13 -10.60
C PRO A 80 3.95 3.43 -9.10
N VAL A 81 4.43 2.49 -8.29
CA VAL A 81 4.44 2.58 -6.83
C VAL A 81 5.79 2.13 -6.31
N ALA A 82 6.36 2.92 -5.40
CA ALA A 82 7.46 2.53 -4.55
C ALA A 82 6.94 2.29 -3.12
N TRP A 83 7.31 1.16 -2.54
CA TRP A 83 7.02 0.80 -1.17
C TRP A 83 8.33 0.57 -0.43
N ILE A 84 8.55 1.36 0.61
CA ILE A 84 9.74 1.29 1.45
C ILE A 84 9.28 0.84 2.83
N CYS A 85 9.85 -0.24 3.34
CA CYS A 85 9.50 -0.74 4.66
C CYS A 85 10.71 -1.16 5.47
N GLU A 86 10.54 -1.17 6.77
CA GLU A 86 11.45 -1.79 7.72
C GLU A 86 10.78 -3.04 8.29
N ILE A 87 11.51 -4.16 8.27
CA ILE A 87 11.07 -5.39 8.92
C ILE A 87 11.87 -5.63 10.20
N GLY A 88 11.22 -6.20 11.19
CA GLY A 88 11.83 -6.56 12.46
C GLY A 88 11.14 -7.75 13.12
N PRO A 89 11.66 -8.21 14.27
CA PRO A 89 11.08 -9.30 15.04
C PRO A 89 9.61 -9.01 15.35
N ALA A 90 8.74 -10.01 15.25
CA ALA A 90 7.33 -9.85 15.51
C ALA A 90 7.05 -9.49 16.98
N ASP A 91 6.01 -8.69 17.19
CA ASP A 91 5.44 -8.43 18.53
C ASP A 91 4.36 -9.47 18.88
N ASP A 92 3.82 -10.17 17.88
CA ASP A 92 2.70 -11.10 18.00
C ASP A 92 3.11 -12.54 17.58
N PRO A 93 2.60 -13.59 18.25
CA PRO A 93 2.97 -14.99 17.96
C PRO A 93 2.48 -15.50 16.58
N ASP A 94 1.43 -14.90 16.02
CA ASP A 94 0.84 -15.30 14.73
C ASP A 94 1.56 -14.67 13.52
N ALA A 95 2.66 -13.97 13.75
CA ALA A 95 3.39 -13.28 12.70
C ALA A 95 4.03 -14.24 11.70
N TYR A 96 4.08 -13.81 10.43
CA TYR A 96 4.68 -14.60 9.37
C TYR A 96 6.19 -14.74 9.59
N LEU A 97 6.64 -15.99 9.81
CA LEU A 97 8.06 -16.33 10.05
C LEU A 97 8.69 -15.51 11.21
N GLY A 98 7.89 -15.10 12.19
CA GLY A 98 8.37 -14.29 13.32
C GLY A 98 8.82 -12.88 12.93
N LEU A 99 8.39 -12.37 11.76
CA LEU A 99 8.73 -11.04 11.26
C LEU A 99 7.47 -10.21 11.00
N GLN A 100 7.60 -8.90 11.19
CA GLN A 100 6.55 -7.93 10.89
C GLN A 100 7.13 -6.64 10.31
N PHE A 101 6.33 -5.92 9.53
CA PHE A 101 6.62 -4.55 9.13
C PHE A 101 6.51 -3.61 10.34
N LYS A 102 7.64 -2.99 10.70
CA LYS A 102 7.75 -2.01 11.78
C LYS A 102 7.47 -0.60 11.29
N THR A 103 7.95 -0.27 10.10
CA THR A 103 7.60 0.97 9.41
C THR A 103 7.32 0.69 7.94
N SER A 104 6.46 1.51 7.34
CA SER A 104 6.08 1.39 5.94
C SER A 104 5.78 2.76 5.36
N SER A 105 6.28 3.07 4.17
CA SER A 105 5.91 4.25 3.40
C SER A 105 5.62 3.90 1.96
N ILE A 106 4.57 4.50 1.42
CA ILE A 106 4.18 4.33 0.03
C ILE A 106 4.33 5.64 -0.74
N HIS A 107 4.83 5.53 -1.96
CA HIS A 107 4.97 6.63 -2.89
C HIS A 107 4.42 6.17 -4.24
N TRP A 108 3.50 6.94 -4.81
CA TRP A 108 2.85 6.59 -6.06
C TRP A 108 2.27 7.83 -6.72
N ASP A 109 2.32 7.86 -8.05
CA ASP A 109 1.75 8.95 -8.83
C ASP A 109 0.28 8.67 -9.13
N LYS A 110 -0.61 9.25 -8.33
CA LYS A 110 -2.05 9.11 -8.48
C LYS A 110 -2.68 10.07 -9.49
N THR A 111 -1.91 10.90 -10.18
CA THR A 111 -2.45 12.02 -10.98
C THR A 111 -3.49 11.54 -12.00
N GLN A 112 -3.15 10.49 -12.76
CA GLN A 112 -4.05 9.91 -13.76
C GLN A 112 -5.27 9.23 -13.12
N THR A 113 -5.06 8.49 -12.03
CA THR A 113 -6.14 7.81 -11.29
C THR A 113 -7.15 8.81 -10.73
N VAL A 114 -6.68 9.91 -10.12
CA VAL A 114 -7.57 10.96 -9.60
C VAL A 114 -8.33 11.66 -10.71
N ALA A 115 -7.69 11.95 -11.85
CA ALA A 115 -8.37 12.55 -13.00
C ALA A 115 -9.48 11.65 -13.55
N LEU A 116 -9.24 10.33 -13.64
CA LEU A 116 -10.23 9.36 -14.07
C LEU A 116 -11.37 9.20 -13.08
N LEU A 117 -11.08 9.11 -11.77
CA LEU A 117 -12.10 9.05 -10.73
C LEU A 117 -13.01 10.29 -10.77
N LYS A 118 -12.45 11.49 -10.91
CA LYS A 118 -13.23 12.72 -11.05
C LYS A 118 -14.14 12.75 -12.28
N LYS A 119 -13.75 12.06 -13.36
CA LYS A 119 -14.56 11.96 -14.59
C LYS A 119 -15.65 10.90 -14.48
N LYS A 120 -15.36 9.79 -13.79
CA LYS A 120 -16.24 8.60 -13.75
C LYS A 120 -17.17 8.55 -12.55
N LEU A 121 -16.78 9.12 -11.42
CA LEU A 121 -17.64 9.21 -10.25
C LEU A 121 -18.49 10.47 -10.36
N PRO A 122 -19.84 10.38 -10.20
CA PRO A 122 -20.69 11.56 -10.18
C PRO A 122 -20.21 12.55 -9.10
N SER A 123 -20.38 13.84 -9.37
CA SER A 123 -19.85 14.95 -8.56
C SER A 123 -20.43 15.09 -7.15
N ASP A 124 -21.28 14.16 -6.72
CA ASP A 124 -22.11 14.35 -5.54
C ASP A 124 -21.81 13.25 -4.51
N LEU A 125 -20.67 13.42 -3.83
CA LEU A 125 -20.44 13.00 -2.45
C LEU A 125 -20.36 14.24 -1.57
#